data_AF-A0AAP0RYQ3-F1
#
_entry.id   AF-A0AAP0RYQ3-F1
#
_cell.length_a   1.000
_cell.length_b   1.000
_cell.length_c   1.000
_cell.angle_alpha   90.00
_cell.angle_beta   90.00
_cell.angle_gamma   90.00
#
_symmetry.space_group_name_H-M   'P 1'
#
loop_
_entity.id
_entity.type
_entity.pdbx_description
1 polymer ?
#
loop_
_entity_poly.entity_id
_entity_poly.type
_entity_poly.pdbx_seq_one_letter_code
_entity_poly.pdbx_strand_id
1 'polypeptide(L)'
;MQVLHQTLEIVSCLENLPENAEATIDIPSDKDPHLKKAFDGLQEPITQFLEISDVDWVIYDMAYWLGPIAAKLGVSSAFFSIFCPWTILYVGVPSSAVVDRDDVDEQRTAPEHFTVPPIGYPFRPKWCSTSTRQT
;
A
#
# COMPACT_ATOMS: atom_id res chain seq x y z
N MET A 1 -2.84 -26.75 -3.59
CA MET A 1 -2.34 -26.79 -4.98
C MET A 1 -3.27 -26.15 -6.00
N GLN A 2 -4.59 -26.05 -5.76
CA GLN A 2 -5.54 -25.42 -6.71
C GLN A 2 -5.35 -23.90 -6.86
N VAL A 3 -5.04 -23.20 -5.76
CA VAL A 3 -4.83 -21.73 -5.77
C VAL A 3 -3.65 -21.33 -6.67
N LEU A 4 -2.55 -22.09 -6.65
CA LEU A 4 -1.36 -21.81 -7.45
C LEU A 4 -1.58 -22.02 -8.97
N HIS A 5 -2.45 -22.97 -9.33
CA HIS A 5 -2.77 -23.21 -10.73
C HIS A 5 -3.69 -22.11 -11.29
N GLN A 6 -4.53 -21.52 -10.43
CA GLN A 6 -5.43 -20.43 -10.80
C GLN A 6 -4.72 -19.07 -10.86
N THR A 7 -3.69 -18.85 -10.04
CA THR A 7 -2.83 -17.66 -10.15
C THR A 7 -2.06 -17.61 -11.48
N LEU A 8 -1.63 -18.75 -12.01
CA LEU A 8 -0.92 -18.84 -13.30
C LEU A 8 -1.80 -18.45 -14.49
N GLU A 9 -3.08 -18.81 -14.49
CA GLU A 9 -3.99 -18.47 -15.60
C GLU A 9 -4.39 -16.98 -15.60
N ILE A 10 -4.48 -16.34 -14.43
CA ILE A 10 -4.88 -14.92 -14.32
C ILE A 10 -3.77 -13.98 -14.81
N VAL A 11 -2.50 -14.33 -14.53
CA VAL A 11 -1.34 -13.54 -14.99
C VAL A 11 -1.16 -13.64 -16.51
N SER A 12 -1.52 -14.78 -17.11
CA SER A 12 -1.35 -15.05 -18.54
C SER A 12 -2.28 -14.24 -19.47
N CYS A 13 -3.31 -13.56 -18.97
CA CYS A 13 -4.37 -12.96 -19.82
C CYS A 13 -4.10 -11.51 -20.27
N LEU A 14 -3.02 -10.87 -19.81
CA LEU A 14 -2.73 -9.48 -20.16
C LEU A 14 -1.70 -9.38 -21.28
N GLU A 15 -2.19 -9.05 -22.48
CA GLU A 15 -1.46 -8.95 -23.77
C GLU A 15 -0.21 -8.05 -23.79
N ASN A 16 0.18 -7.43 -22.67
CA ASN A 16 1.23 -6.41 -22.60
C ASN A 16 2.37 -6.71 -21.62
N LEU A 17 2.35 -7.87 -20.95
CA LEU A 17 3.43 -8.33 -20.08
C LEU A 17 4.28 -9.41 -20.77
N PRO A 18 5.60 -9.46 -20.53
CA PRO A 18 6.41 -10.61 -20.92
C PRO A 18 5.83 -11.91 -20.33
N GLU A 19 6.05 -13.02 -21.03
CA GLU A 19 5.69 -14.34 -20.52
C GLU A 19 6.37 -14.59 -19.17
N ASN A 20 5.59 -15.00 -18.17
CA ASN A 20 6.03 -15.22 -16.79
C ASN A 20 6.58 -13.97 -16.05
N ALA A 21 6.19 -12.76 -16.46
CA ALA A 21 6.45 -11.58 -15.65
C ALA A 21 5.57 -11.60 -14.38
N GLU A 22 6.21 -11.79 -13.22
CA GLU A 22 5.52 -11.93 -11.93
C GLU A 22 5.85 -10.77 -10.97
N ALA A 23 6.92 -10.01 -11.24
CA ALA A 23 7.40 -8.94 -10.39
C ALA A 23 7.80 -7.68 -11.18
N THR A 24 7.88 -6.55 -10.47
CA THR A 24 8.32 -5.27 -11.04
C THR A 24 9.77 -5.30 -11.56
N ILE A 25 10.58 -6.25 -11.11
CA ILE A 25 11.95 -6.46 -11.63
C ILE A 25 11.96 -7.13 -13.01
N ASP A 26 10.88 -7.81 -13.39
CA ASP A 26 10.78 -8.54 -14.66
C ASP A 26 10.39 -7.61 -15.82
N ILE A 27 10.00 -6.36 -15.53
CA ILE A 27 9.49 -5.41 -16.51
C ILE A 27 10.15 -4.03 -16.41
N PRO A 28 10.30 -3.33 -17.54
CA PRO A 28 10.57 -1.90 -17.55
C PRO A 28 9.46 -1.09 -16.85
N SER A 29 9.82 0.02 -16.19
CA SER A 29 8.88 0.81 -15.37
C SER A 29 7.70 1.41 -16.14
N ASP A 30 7.82 1.63 -17.45
CA ASP A 30 6.71 2.07 -18.31
C ASP A 30 5.60 1.00 -18.44
N LYS A 31 5.89 -0.24 -18.07
CA LYS A 31 4.93 -1.36 -18.06
C LYS A 31 4.30 -1.62 -16.69
N ASP A 32 4.72 -0.92 -15.63
CA ASP A 32 4.14 -1.05 -14.28
C ASP A 32 2.59 -1.00 -14.25
N PRO A 33 1.88 -0.16 -15.06
CA PRO A 33 0.42 -0.16 -15.06
C PRO A 33 -0.20 -1.50 -15.49
N HIS A 34 0.45 -2.25 -16.37
CA HIS A 34 -0.04 -3.54 -16.83
C HIS A 34 0.09 -4.60 -15.73
N LEU A 35 1.20 -4.59 -14.99
CA LEU A 35 1.40 -5.47 -13.85
C LEU A 35 0.41 -5.19 -12.73
N LYS A 36 0.12 -3.92 -12.44
CA LYS A 36 -0.93 -3.52 -11.50
C LYS A 36 -2.30 -4.02 -11.92
N LYS A 37 -2.63 -3.91 -13.22
CA LYS A 37 -3.89 -4.45 -13.76
C LYS A 37 -3.97 -5.98 -13.64
N ALA A 38 -2.86 -6.70 -13.80
CA ALA A 38 -2.79 -8.14 -13.56
C ALA A 38 -3.07 -8.47 -12.11
N PHE A 39 -2.45 -7.70 -11.21
CA PHE A 39 -2.62 -7.82 -9.78
C PHE A 39 -4.06 -7.55 -9.33
N ASP A 40 -4.75 -6.55 -9.93
CA ASP A 40 -6.18 -6.31 -9.68
C ASP A 40 -7.07 -7.48 -10.10
N GLY A 41 -6.65 -8.25 -11.12
CA GLY A 41 -7.30 -9.50 -11.53
C GLY A 41 -7.32 -10.59 -10.44
N LEU A 42 -6.46 -10.48 -9.42
CA LEU A 42 -6.44 -11.40 -8.28
C LEU A 42 -7.57 -11.13 -7.27
N GLN A 43 -8.36 -10.06 -7.44
CA GLN A 43 -9.40 -9.70 -6.49
C GLN A 43 -10.44 -10.83 -6.29
N GLU A 44 -10.98 -11.38 -7.39
CA GLU A 44 -11.98 -12.45 -7.34
C GLU A 44 -11.45 -13.76 -6.73
N PRO A 45 -10.34 -14.35 -7.21
CA PRO A 45 -9.84 -15.61 -6.65
C PRO A 45 -9.42 -15.48 -5.18
N ILE A 46 -8.89 -14.33 -4.76
CA ILE A 46 -8.55 -14.09 -3.35
C ILE A 46 -9.82 -13.96 -2.50
N THR A 47 -10.87 -13.31 -3.03
CA THR A 47 -12.16 -13.25 -2.34
C THR A 47 -12.71 -14.66 -2.11
N GLN A 48 -12.75 -15.49 -3.16
CA GLN A 48 -13.20 -16.88 -3.07
C GLN A 48 -12.35 -17.70 -2.10
N PHE A 49 -11.03 -17.51 -2.13
CA PHE A 49 -10.12 -18.16 -1.18
C PHE A 49 -10.45 -17.79 0.26
N LEU A 50 -10.65 -16.51 0.56
CA LEU A 50 -11.00 -16.05 1.91
C LEU A 50 -12.34 -16.60 2.38
N GLU A 51 -13.34 -16.69 1.50
CA GLU A 51 -14.68 -17.23 1.82
C GLU A 51 -14.66 -18.69 2.26
N ILE A 52 -13.77 -19.51 1.67
CA ILE A 52 -13.70 -20.96 1.94
C ILE A 52 -12.62 -21.32 2.95
N SER A 53 -11.74 -20.38 3.31
CA SER A 53 -10.63 -20.58 4.22
C SER A 53 -10.99 -20.22 5.66
N ASP A 54 -10.33 -20.86 6.63
CA ASP A 54 -10.45 -20.55 8.05
C ASP A 54 -9.36 -19.55 8.49
N VAL A 55 -9.22 -18.43 7.75
CA VAL A 55 -8.18 -17.43 7.96
C VAL A 55 -8.66 -16.36 8.94
N ASP A 56 -7.94 -16.21 10.05
CA ASP A 56 -8.23 -15.16 11.04
C ASP A 56 -7.74 -13.77 10.62
N TRP A 57 -6.60 -13.72 9.93
CA TRP A 57 -5.89 -12.47 9.60
C TRP A 57 -5.35 -12.46 8.18
N VAL A 58 -5.47 -11.31 7.52
CA VAL A 58 -4.78 -10.99 6.28
C VAL A 58 -3.87 -9.78 6.46
N ILE A 59 -2.60 -9.93 6.04
CA ILE A 59 -1.64 -8.84 5.97
C ILE A 59 -1.37 -8.60 4.49
N TYR A 60 -1.46 -7.35 4.05
CA TYR A 60 -1.39 -7.03 2.63
C TYR A 60 -0.67 -5.72 2.37
N ASP A 61 0.01 -5.64 1.24
CA ASP A 61 0.59 -4.42 0.68
C ASP A 61 0.02 -4.18 -0.73
N MET A 62 -0.08 -2.91 -1.13
CA MET A 62 -0.56 -2.42 -2.45
C MET A 62 -1.97 -2.87 -2.93
N ALA A 63 -2.57 -3.90 -2.33
CA ALA A 63 -3.90 -4.42 -2.63
C ALA A 63 -4.99 -3.59 -1.95
N TYR A 64 -5.28 -2.41 -2.53
CA TYR A 64 -6.29 -1.49 -1.97
C TYR A 64 -7.68 -2.13 -1.82
N TRP A 65 -8.00 -3.13 -2.66
CA TRP A 65 -9.27 -3.86 -2.66
C TRP A 65 -9.39 -4.88 -1.52
N LEU A 66 -8.28 -5.33 -0.92
CA LEU A 66 -8.29 -6.47 0.01
C LEU A 66 -8.84 -6.11 1.39
N GLY A 67 -8.53 -4.92 1.91
CA GLY A 67 -9.07 -4.46 3.20
C GLY A 67 -10.61 -4.44 3.24
N PRO A 68 -11.30 -3.80 2.27
CA PRO A 68 -12.75 -3.83 2.18
C PRO A 68 -13.35 -5.22 2.01
N ILE A 69 -12.65 -6.14 1.31
CA ILE A 69 -13.09 -7.53 1.16
C ILE A 69 -12.99 -8.27 2.50
N ALA A 70 -11.84 -8.19 3.18
CA ALA A 70 -11.63 -8.81 4.48
C ALA A 70 -12.67 -8.33 5.51
N ALA A 71 -12.94 -7.02 5.55
CA ALA A 71 -13.97 -6.44 6.42
C ALA A 71 -15.37 -7.01 6.15
N LYS A 72 -15.75 -7.23 4.89
CA LYS A 72 -17.04 -7.84 4.52
C LYS A 72 -17.14 -9.30 4.95
N LEU A 73 -16.02 -10.02 4.93
CA LEU A 73 -15.94 -11.43 5.31
C LEU A 73 -15.73 -11.65 6.82
N GLY A 74 -15.59 -10.58 7.61
CA GLY A 74 -15.31 -10.67 9.04
C GLY A 74 -13.86 -11.08 9.36
N VAL A 75 -12.95 -10.99 8.39
CA VAL A 75 -11.53 -11.32 8.54
C VAL A 75 -10.77 -10.09 9.02
N SER A 76 -9.93 -10.24 10.06
CA SER A 76 -9.10 -9.13 10.53
C SER A 76 -8.05 -8.79 9.48
N SER A 77 -7.76 -7.50 9.26
CA SER A 77 -6.82 -7.10 8.22
C SER A 77 -5.85 -6.00 8.68
N ALA A 78 -4.63 -6.06 8.16
CA ALA A 78 -3.59 -5.08 8.41
C ALA A 78 -2.90 -4.68 7.10
N PHE A 79 -2.85 -3.37 6.84
CA PHE A 79 -2.10 -2.81 5.71
C PHE A 79 -0.61 -2.68 6.08
N PHE A 80 0.26 -3.28 5.27
CA PHE A 80 1.70 -3.12 5.34
C PHE A 80 2.17 -2.13 4.28
N SER A 81 2.92 -1.11 4.71
CA SER A 81 3.51 -0.13 3.80
C SER A 81 5.02 -0.33 3.71
N ILE A 82 5.52 -0.52 2.49
CA ILE A 82 6.96 -0.47 2.18
C ILE A 82 7.53 0.95 2.27
N PHE A 83 6.67 1.96 2.29
CA PHE A 83 7.05 3.36 2.35
C PHE A 83 7.18 3.81 3.80
N CYS A 84 8.15 4.68 4.07
CA CYS A 84 8.27 5.29 5.39
C CYS A 84 7.08 6.24 5.65
N PRO A 85 6.74 6.52 6.92
CA PRO A 85 5.57 7.36 7.26
C PRO A 85 5.58 8.73 6.57
N TRP A 86 6.77 9.29 6.32
CA TRP A 86 6.91 10.55 5.59
C TRP A 86 6.34 10.46 4.18
N THR A 87 6.72 9.42 3.43
CA THR A 87 6.26 9.23 2.05
C THR A 87 4.74 9.03 2.00
N ILE A 88 4.17 8.33 2.97
CA ILE A 88 2.71 8.11 3.05
C ILE A 88 1.97 9.44 3.27
N LEU A 89 2.46 10.30 4.17
CA LEU A 89 1.87 11.63 4.40
C LEU A 89 1.97 12.54 3.17
N TYR A 90 2.96 12.32 2.32
CA TYR A 90 3.18 13.11 1.11
C TYR A 90 2.29 12.65 -0.06
N VAL A 91 2.15 11.34 -0.27
CA VAL A 91 1.44 10.77 -1.43
C VAL A 91 -0.09 10.79 -1.24
N GLY A 92 -0.56 11.12 -0.03
CA GLY A 92 -1.97 11.23 0.32
C GLY A 92 -2.41 9.99 1.08
N VAL A 93 -2.67 10.16 2.37
CA VAL A 93 -3.38 9.14 3.15
C VAL A 93 -4.84 9.19 2.68
N PRO A 94 -5.46 8.08 2.26
CA PRO A 94 -6.91 8.07 2.09
C PRO A 94 -7.54 8.42 3.45
N SER A 95 -8.45 9.39 3.47
CA SER A 95 -9.03 9.97 4.69
C SER A 95 -9.54 8.92 5.70
N SER A 96 -9.93 7.73 5.19
CA SER A 96 -10.38 6.58 5.99
C SER A 96 -9.30 5.88 6.83
N ALA A 97 -8.01 6.10 6.56
CA ALA A 97 -6.90 5.53 7.33
C ALA A 97 -6.40 6.47 8.45
N VAL A 98 -6.92 7.69 8.50
CA VAL A 98 -6.62 8.64 9.58
C VAL A 98 -7.66 8.43 10.67
N VAL A 99 -7.29 7.66 11.70
CA VAL A 99 -8.07 7.58 12.93
C VAL A 99 -8.12 8.97 13.55
N ASP A 100 -9.33 9.54 13.58
CA ASP A 100 -9.82 10.54 14.54
C ASP A 100 -8.72 11.50 15.07
N ARG A 101 -8.06 12.18 14.14
CA ARG A 101 -7.37 13.42 14.48
C ARG A 101 -8.28 14.53 14.01
N ASP A 102 -8.86 15.26 14.96
CA ASP A 102 -9.52 16.55 14.73
C ASP A 102 -8.60 17.58 14.00
N ASP A 103 -7.32 17.22 13.83
CA ASP A 103 -6.27 17.99 13.17
C ASP A 103 -5.91 17.45 11.76
N VAL A 104 -6.82 16.78 11.03
CA VAL A 104 -6.54 16.38 9.65
C VAL A 104 -6.16 17.63 8.86
N ASP A 105 -4.94 17.64 8.33
CA ASP A 105 -4.40 18.66 7.42
C ASP A 105 -5.17 18.59 6.10
N GLU A 106 -6.43 19.04 6.12
CA GLU A 106 -7.40 18.97 5.01
C GLU A 106 -6.93 19.74 3.77
N GLN A 107 -5.79 20.44 3.80
CA GLN A 107 -5.43 21.41 2.76
C GLN A 107 -3.99 21.34 2.25
N ARG A 108 -3.31 20.19 2.28
CA ARG A 108 -2.09 19.99 1.46
C ARG A 108 -2.45 19.76 -0.01
N THR A 109 -3.01 20.77 -0.67
CA THR A 109 -3.44 20.72 -2.07
C THR A 109 -2.46 21.41 -3.02
N ALA A 110 -1.74 22.44 -2.54
CA ALA A 110 -0.79 23.19 -3.35
C ALA A 110 0.63 22.56 -3.32
N PRO A 111 1.39 22.60 -4.43
CA PRO A 111 2.75 22.04 -4.51
C PRO A 111 3.70 22.54 -3.41
N GLU A 112 3.59 23.82 -3.03
CA GLU A 112 4.39 24.44 -1.98
C GLU A 112 4.19 23.79 -0.61
N HIS A 113 3.00 23.29 -0.30
CA HIS A 113 2.72 22.64 0.98
C HIS A 113 3.60 21.41 1.16
N PHE A 114 3.92 20.72 0.07
CA PHE A 114 4.76 19.54 0.05
C PHE A 114 6.26 19.82 0.25
N THR A 115 6.69 21.09 0.22
CA THR A 115 8.10 21.46 0.45
C THR A 115 8.45 21.61 1.94
N VAL A 116 7.45 21.60 2.82
CA VAL A 116 7.61 21.72 4.27
C VAL A 116 7.12 20.46 5.00
N PRO A 117 7.70 20.10 6.16
CA PRO A 117 7.25 18.95 6.94
C PRO A 117 5.75 19.03 7.29
N PRO A 118 5.02 17.90 7.33
CA PRO A 118 3.65 17.86 7.82
C PRO A 118 3.54 18.37 9.26
N ILE A 119 2.41 19.02 9.58
CA ILE A 119 2.11 19.50 10.93
C ILE A 119 2.10 18.29 11.88
N GLY A 120 2.81 18.40 13.02
CA GLY A 120 2.92 17.33 14.01
C GLY A 120 4.08 16.34 13.81
N TYR A 121 4.87 16.45 12.73
CA TYR A 121 6.09 15.65 12.54
C TYR A 121 7.37 16.51 12.66
N PRO A 122 8.10 16.49 13.79
CA PRO A 122 9.29 17.31 13.96
C PRO A 122 10.43 16.84 13.06
N PHE A 123 10.88 17.68 12.13
CA PHE A 123 12.01 17.42 11.23
C PHE A 123 13.37 17.32 11.94
N ARG A 124 13.42 17.62 13.23
CA ARG A 124 14.66 17.61 14.01
C ARG A 124 14.75 16.28 14.76
N PRO A 125 15.67 15.36 14.40
CA PRO A 125 15.96 14.24 15.27
C PRO A 125 16.46 14.80 16.61
N LYS A 126 15.78 14.42 17.71
CA LYS A 126 16.15 14.84 19.08
C LYS A 126 17.58 14.43 19.48
N TRP A 127 18.24 13.61 18.65
CA TRP A 127 19.61 13.15 18.82
C TRP A 127 20.68 14.19 18.47
N CYS A 128 20.33 15.23 17.72
CA CYS A 128 21.25 16.35 17.49
C CYS A 128 20.96 17.45 18.53
N SER A 129 21.13 17.13 19.81
CA SER A 129 21.40 18.19 20.79
C SER A 129 22.85 18.60 20.57
N THR A 130 23.05 19.80 20.01
CA THR A 130 24.34 20.46 20.15
C THR A 130 24.57 20.63 21.64
N SER A 131 25.39 19.74 22.22
CA SER A 131 26.05 19.96 23.49
C SER A 131 26.84 21.26 23.33
N THR A 132 26.19 22.38 23.62
CA THR A 132 26.86 23.66 23.77
C THR A 132 27.72 23.49 25.01
N ARG A 133 28.99 23.15 24.81
CA ARG A 133 29.98 23.07 25.88
C ARG A 133 30.12 24.50 26.40
N GLN A 134 29.49 24.78 27.54
CA GLN A 134 29.73 26.03 28.26
C GLN A 134 31.18 26.00 28.74
N THR A 135 31.98 26.96 28.26
CA THR A 135 33.30 27.32 28.82
C THR A 135 33.14 28.44 29.82
#